data_AF-A0A183T8U7-F1
#
_entry.id   AF-A0A183T8U7-F1
#
_cell.length_a   1.000
_cell.length_b   1.000
_cell.length_c   1.000
_cell.angle_alpha   90.00
_cell.angle_beta   90.00
_cell.angle_gamma   90.00
#
_symmetry.space_group_name_H-M   'P 1'
#
loop_
_entity.id
_entity.type
_entity.pdbx_description
1 polymer ?
#
loop_
_entity_poly.entity_id
_entity_poly.type
_entity_poly.pdbx_seq_one_letter_code
_entity_poly.pdbx_strand_id
1 'polypeptide(L)'
;MQASTEQKKALQVLIDGVEKWYAKWRKWRPCNIGPLYNLTELNLAGAGLKVLPNSGILGALPCLQRLNLQDNLITSLNRALWRCEHLVELRVDRNQLHSIRGEFQNIHCLKVLTMAGNNIYNLPVSFESF
;
A
#
# COMPACT_ATOMS: atom_id res chain seq x y z
N MET A 1 -8.18 -0.68 -20.47
CA MET A 1 -8.84 -1.74 -19.68
C MET A 1 -9.49 -1.10 -18.47
N GLN A 2 -10.82 -0.93 -18.50
CA GLN A 2 -11.57 -0.32 -17.40
C GLN A 2 -11.64 -1.31 -16.24
N ALA A 3 -11.23 -0.90 -15.03
CA ALA A 3 -11.44 -1.66 -13.81
C ALA A 3 -12.94 -1.96 -13.67
N SER A 4 -13.30 -3.22 -13.34
CA SER A 4 -14.71 -3.60 -13.21
C SER A 4 -15.37 -2.77 -12.12
N THR A 5 -16.67 -2.50 -12.27
CA THR A 5 -17.48 -1.76 -11.28
C THR A 5 -17.35 -2.33 -9.86
N GLU A 6 -16.99 -3.61 -9.73
CA GLU A 6 -16.71 -4.29 -8.47
C GLU A 6 -15.37 -3.87 -7.85
N GLN A 7 -14.32 -3.63 -8.64
CA GLN A 7 -13.04 -3.10 -8.13
C GLN A 7 -13.19 -1.68 -7.62
N LYS A 8 -13.98 -0.83 -8.28
CA LYS A 8 -14.28 0.54 -7.81
C LYS A 8 -15.12 0.54 -6.52
N LYS A 9 -16.07 -0.38 -6.38
CA LYS A 9 -16.83 -0.58 -5.14
C LYS A 9 -15.96 -1.15 -4.01
N ALA A 10 -15.07 -2.10 -4.32
CA ALA A 10 -14.09 -2.62 -3.37
C ALA A 10 -13.11 -1.53 -2.91
N LEU A 11 -12.70 -0.61 -3.80
CA LEU A 11 -11.93 0.59 -3.50
C LEU A 11 -12.64 1.51 -2.50
N GLN A 12 -13.91 1.82 -2.74
CA GLN A 12 -14.69 2.70 -1.86
C GLN A 12 -14.93 2.03 -0.50
N VAL A 13 -15.13 0.71 -0.48
CA VAL A 13 -15.23 -0.10 0.75
C VAL A 13 -13.89 -0.19 1.47
N LEU A 14 -12.75 -0.20 0.76
CA LEU A 14 -11.41 -0.16 1.35
C LEU A 14 -11.05 1.23 1.89
N ILE A 15 -11.43 2.31 1.21
CA ILE A 15 -11.14 3.68 1.67
C ILE A 15 -12.08 4.06 2.81
N ASP A 16 -13.40 3.92 2.64
CA ASP A 16 -14.37 4.33 3.66
C ASP A 16 -14.62 3.28 4.74
N GLY A 17 -14.64 2.00 4.34
CA GLY A 17 -15.03 0.91 5.23
C GLY A 17 -13.92 0.50 6.17
N VAL A 18 -12.66 0.49 5.73
CA VAL A 18 -11.53 0.10 6.57
C VAL A 18 -11.15 1.19 7.56
N GLU A 19 -11.24 2.48 7.21
CA GLU A 19 -11.01 3.56 8.18
C GLU A 19 -12.13 3.60 9.23
N LYS A 20 -13.40 3.45 8.83
CA LYS A 20 -14.53 3.36 9.78
C LYS A 20 -14.47 2.10 10.63
N TRP A 21 -14.08 0.96 10.06
CA TRP A 21 -13.89 -0.30 10.78
C TRP A 21 -12.71 -0.21 11.75
N TYR A 22 -11.56 0.30 11.31
CA TYR A 22 -10.37 0.49 12.15
C TYR A 22 -10.64 1.48 13.29
N ALA A 23 -11.31 2.61 13.02
CA ALA A 23 -11.72 3.57 14.03
C ALA A 23 -12.71 2.96 15.05
N LYS A 24 -13.62 2.09 14.59
CA LYS A 24 -14.62 1.41 15.44
C LYS A 24 -14.02 0.25 16.26
N TRP A 25 -13.01 -0.43 15.75
CA TRP A 25 -12.49 -1.68 16.34
C TRP A 25 -11.03 -1.61 16.81
N ARG A 26 -10.39 -0.42 16.83
CA ARG A 26 -9.01 -0.16 17.32
C ARG A 26 -8.63 -0.85 18.63
N LYS A 27 -9.62 -1.14 19.49
CA LYS A 27 -9.43 -1.78 20.80
C LYS A 27 -9.19 -3.30 20.73
N TRP A 28 -9.48 -3.94 19.60
CA TRP A 28 -9.30 -5.38 19.38
C TRP A 28 -8.18 -5.60 18.36
N ARG A 29 -7.19 -6.43 18.73
CA ARG A 29 -6.01 -6.76 17.93
C ARG A 29 -6.39 -7.34 16.55
N PRO A 30 -5.54 -7.20 15.53
CA PRO A 30 -5.81 -7.58 14.14
C PRO A 30 -5.74 -9.09 13.92
N CYS A 31 -6.43 -9.88 14.74
CA CYS A 31 -6.58 -11.32 14.55
C CYS A 31 -7.74 -11.63 13.59
N ASN A 32 -8.54 -10.63 13.21
CA ASN A 32 -9.79 -10.78 12.46
C ASN A 32 -10.04 -9.61 11.49
N ILE A 33 -9.14 -9.42 10.53
CA ILE A 33 -9.30 -8.51 9.37
C ILE A 33 -10.41 -8.95 8.38
N GLY A 34 -11.21 -9.96 8.76
CA GLY A 34 -12.41 -10.37 8.05
C GLY A 34 -12.14 -10.77 6.60
N PRO A 35 -12.97 -10.34 5.62
CA PRO A 35 -12.88 -10.78 4.23
C PRO A 35 -11.57 -10.42 3.52
N LEU A 36 -10.74 -9.56 4.12
CA LEU A 36 -9.46 -9.12 3.57
C LEU A 36 -8.29 -10.06 3.94
N TYR A 37 -8.53 -11.06 4.80
CA TYR A 37 -7.49 -12.00 5.23
C TYR A 37 -6.83 -12.73 4.05
N ASN A 38 -7.63 -13.17 3.07
CA ASN A 38 -7.15 -13.87 1.87
C ASN A 38 -6.83 -12.94 0.69
N LEU A 39 -6.80 -11.62 0.89
CA LEU A 39 -6.54 -10.69 -0.21
C LEU A 39 -5.08 -10.81 -0.68
N THR A 40 -4.87 -11.33 -1.88
CA THR A 40 -3.54 -11.52 -2.47
C THR A 40 -3.12 -10.37 -3.38
N GLU A 41 -4.08 -9.71 -4.02
CA GLU A 41 -3.84 -8.60 -4.94
C GLU A 41 -4.75 -7.43 -4.60
N LEU A 42 -4.16 -6.23 -4.48
CA LEU A 42 -4.87 -4.99 -4.23
C LEU A 42 -4.52 -3.98 -5.31
N ASN A 43 -5.52 -3.61 -6.12
CA ASN A 43 -5.37 -2.60 -7.17
C ASN A 43 -6.10 -1.31 -6.78
N LEU A 44 -5.33 -0.26 -6.50
CA LEU A 44 -5.78 1.10 -6.20
C LEU A 44 -5.33 2.10 -7.27
N ALA A 45 -5.10 1.64 -8.49
CA ALA A 45 -4.69 2.48 -9.61
C ALA A 45 -5.73 3.56 -9.93
N GLY A 46 -5.31 4.81 -10.15
CA GLY A 46 -6.23 5.88 -10.61
C GLY A 46 -7.24 6.33 -9.56
N ALA A 47 -6.98 6.09 -8.28
CA ALA A 47 -7.92 6.35 -7.18
C ALA A 47 -7.86 7.78 -6.64
N GLY A 48 -6.92 8.61 -7.11
CA GLY A 48 -6.72 9.97 -6.62
C GLY A 48 -6.16 10.03 -5.19
N LEU A 49 -5.52 8.96 -4.73
CA LEU A 49 -4.94 8.88 -3.38
C LEU A 49 -3.82 9.89 -3.23
N LYS A 50 -3.93 10.78 -2.24
CA LYS A 50 -2.86 11.72 -1.87
C LYS A 50 -1.92 11.17 -0.81
N VAL A 51 -2.46 10.34 0.09
CA VAL A 51 -1.76 9.78 1.24
C VAL A 51 -2.25 8.35 1.45
N LEU A 52 -1.34 7.44 1.82
CA LEU A 52 -1.70 6.11 2.26
C LEU A 52 -2.17 6.12 3.73
N PRO A 53 -3.13 5.27 4.13
CA PRO A 53 -3.61 5.24 5.50
C PRO A 53 -2.45 4.93 6.48
N ASN A 54 -2.33 5.72 7.55
CA ASN A 54 -1.30 5.55 8.57
C ASN A 54 -1.66 4.47 9.62
N SER A 55 -2.88 3.93 9.54
CA SER A 55 -3.48 2.99 10.49
C SER A 55 -2.78 1.64 10.58
N GLY A 56 -1.78 1.35 9.73
CA GLY A 56 -1.10 0.06 9.74
C GLY A 56 -1.89 -1.05 9.05
N ILE A 57 -3.07 -0.76 8.49
CA ILE A 57 -3.95 -1.77 7.91
C ILE A 57 -3.32 -2.48 6.71
N LEU A 58 -2.57 -1.77 5.86
CA LEU A 58 -1.90 -2.39 4.71
C LEU A 58 -0.98 -3.50 5.17
N GLY A 59 -0.17 -3.24 6.20
CA GLY A 59 0.67 -4.23 6.85
C GLY A 59 -0.06 -5.26 7.70
N ALA A 60 -1.36 -5.12 7.91
CA ALA A 60 -2.15 -6.14 8.58
C ALA A 60 -2.63 -7.22 7.61
N LEU A 61 -2.51 -7.04 6.29
CA LEU A 61 -2.98 -7.99 5.27
C LEU A 61 -1.97 -9.13 5.07
N PRO A 62 -2.20 -10.35 5.62
CA PRO A 62 -1.17 -11.38 5.74
C PRO A 62 -0.93 -12.09 4.40
N CYS A 63 -1.87 -12.05 3.47
CA CYS A 63 -1.74 -12.72 2.18
C CYS A 63 -1.41 -11.78 1.03
N LEU A 64 -1.26 -10.47 1.26
CA LEU A 64 -1.09 -9.49 0.19
C LEU A 64 0.28 -9.63 -0.48
N GLN A 65 0.27 -9.95 -1.77
CA GLN A 65 1.46 -10.17 -2.59
C GLN A 65 1.63 -9.10 -3.67
N ARG A 66 0.56 -8.53 -4.21
CA ARG A 66 0.65 -7.49 -5.25
C ARG A 66 -0.14 -6.27 -4.85
N LEU A 67 0.52 -5.12 -4.88
CA LEU A 67 -0.08 -3.83 -4.61
C LEU A 67 0.17 -2.86 -5.76
N ASN A 68 -0.91 -2.41 -6.39
CA ASN A 68 -0.86 -1.44 -7.46
C ASN A 68 -1.43 -0.11 -7.00
N LEU A 69 -0.57 0.91 -6.94
CA LEU A 69 -0.86 2.29 -6.57
C LEU A 69 -0.59 3.27 -7.73
N GLN A 70 -0.47 2.78 -8.96
CA GLN A 70 -0.16 3.65 -10.11
C GLN A 70 -1.20 4.76 -10.31
N ASP A 71 -0.83 5.85 -10.98
CA ASP A 71 -1.78 6.93 -11.32
C ASP A 71 -2.49 7.54 -10.09
N ASN A 72 -1.73 7.81 -9.05
CA ASN A 72 -2.24 8.49 -7.85
C ASN A 72 -1.47 9.79 -7.61
N LEU A 73 -1.75 10.45 -6.49
CA LEU A 73 -1.14 11.72 -6.10
C LEU A 73 -0.30 11.53 -4.82
N ILE A 74 0.24 10.32 -4.60
CA ILE A 74 0.92 9.95 -3.36
C ILE A 74 2.25 10.70 -3.28
N THR A 75 2.46 11.45 -2.20
CA THR A 75 3.66 12.25 -1.99
C THR A 75 4.73 11.54 -1.16
N SER A 76 4.32 10.56 -0.35
CA SER A 76 5.19 9.71 0.45
C SER A 76 4.58 8.33 0.68
N LEU A 77 5.44 7.30 0.74
CA LEU A 77 5.08 5.99 1.27
C LEU A 77 5.25 6.03 2.79
N ASN A 78 4.41 5.31 3.54
CA ASN A 78 4.42 5.35 5.01
C ASN A 78 4.81 3.99 5.61
N ARG A 79 5.13 3.96 6.91
CA ARG A 79 5.55 2.73 7.62
C ARG A 79 4.51 1.59 7.60
N ALA A 80 3.24 1.87 7.30
CA ALA A 80 2.23 0.83 7.22
C ALA A 80 2.44 -0.08 6.01
N LEU A 81 2.93 0.47 4.89
CA LEU A 81 3.20 -0.30 3.67
C LEU A 81 4.32 -1.31 3.87
N TRP A 82 5.32 -0.93 4.67
CA TRP A 82 6.53 -1.73 4.87
C TRP A 82 6.32 -2.93 5.79
N ARG A 83 5.15 -3.03 6.42
CA ARG A 83 4.77 -4.20 7.23
C ARG A 83 4.12 -5.32 6.40
N CYS A 84 3.96 -5.13 5.08
CA CYS A 84 3.46 -6.18 4.19
C CYS A 84 4.56 -7.21 3.91
N GLU A 85 4.82 -8.12 4.86
CA GLU A 85 5.95 -9.08 4.79
C GLU A 85 5.92 -9.97 3.55
N HIS A 86 4.73 -10.26 3.01
CA HIS A 86 4.54 -11.12 1.84
C HIS A 86 4.43 -10.36 0.51
N LEU A 87 4.66 -9.04 0.49
CA LEU A 87 4.54 -8.24 -0.73
C LEU A 87 5.65 -8.60 -1.71
N VAL A 88 5.28 -9.06 -2.90
CA VAL A 88 6.17 -9.46 -3.99
C VAL A 88 6.28 -8.37 -5.05
N GLU A 89 5.20 -7.63 -5.27
CA GLU A 89 5.12 -6.61 -6.31
C GLU A 89 4.46 -5.33 -5.78
N LEU A 90 5.17 -4.21 -5.94
CA LEU A 90 4.71 -2.87 -5.60
C LEU A 90 4.85 -1.96 -6.82
N ARG A 91 3.73 -1.46 -7.33
CA ARG A 91 3.70 -0.47 -8.41
C ARG A 91 3.26 0.88 -7.88
N VAL A 92 4.11 1.89 -7.96
CA VAL A 92 3.84 3.27 -7.54
C VAL A 92 4.13 4.27 -8.66
N ASP A 93 4.06 3.82 -9.92
CA ASP A 93 4.28 4.68 -11.09
C ASP A 93 3.28 5.83 -11.15
N ARG A 94 3.70 6.96 -11.76
CA ARG A 94 2.85 8.14 -11.98
C ARG A 94 2.20 8.62 -10.68
N ASN A 95 3.06 8.90 -9.69
CA ASN A 95 2.73 9.48 -8.39
C ASN A 95 3.57 10.75 -8.17
N GLN A 96 3.55 11.30 -6.96
CA GLN A 96 4.30 12.52 -6.59
C GLN A 96 5.35 12.23 -5.52
N LEU A 97 5.92 11.02 -5.50
CA LEU A 97 6.92 10.66 -4.48
C LEU A 97 8.16 11.52 -4.64
N HIS A 98 8.62 12.11 -3.53
CA HIS A 98 9.81 12.97 -3.50
C HIS A 98 11.06 12.24 -2.99
N SER A 99 10.85 11.21 -2.18
CA SER A 99 11.92 10.42 -1.57
C SER A 99 11.43 9.03 -1.20
N ILE A 100 12.37 8.11 -1.04
CA ILE A 100 12.15 6.78 -0.47
C ILE A 100 13.25 6.57 0.59
N ARG A 101 12.92 6.50 1.88
CA ARG A 101 13.91 6.53 2.98
C ARG A 101 13.56 5.58 4.11
N GLY A 102 14.44 4.64 4.46
CA GLY A 102 14.36 3.96 5.77
C GLY A 102 13.36 2.81 5.86
N GLU A 103 12.98 2.24 4.72
CA GLU A 103 11.62 1.72 4.51
C GLU A 103 11.57 0.31 3.90
N PHE A 104 12.69 -0.23 3.44
CA PHE A 104 12.73 -1.57 2.82
C PHE A 104 13.06 -2.71 3.79
N GLN A 105 13.34 -2.41 5.07
CA GLN A 105 13.78 -3.40 6.07
C GLN A 105 12.88 -4.63 6.17
N ASN A 106 11.57 -4.46 6.01
CA ASN A 106 10.58 -5.47 6.38
C ASN A 106 9.86 -6.11 5.18
N ILE A 107 10.16 -5.68 3.96
CA ILE A 107 9.56 -6.21 2.71
C ILE A 107 10.52 -7.15 2.00
N HIS A 108 10.95 -8.19 2.72
CA HIS A 108 11.94 -9.17 2.26
C HIS A 108 11.52 -9.96 1.02
N CYS A 109 10.21 -10.05 0.75
CA CYS A 109 9.68 -10.76 -0.40
C CYS A 109 9.57 -9.92 -1.67
N LEU A 110 9.86 -8.61 -1.63
CA LEU A 110 9.65 -7.71 -2.76
C LEU A 110 10.63 -8.03 -3.89
N LYS A 111 10.09 -8.39 -5.06
CA LYS A 111 10.85 -8.70 -6.29
C LYS A 111 10.70 -7.63 -7.36
N VAL A 112 9.56 -6.94 -7.36
CA VAL A 112 9.21 -5.94 -8.38
C VAL A 112 8.82 -4.66 -7.68
N LEU A 113 9.57 -3.59 -7.95
CA LEU A 113 9.25 -2.23 -7.57
C LEU A 113 9.30 -1.33 -8.81
N THR A 114 8.16 -0.73 -9.17
CA THR A 114 8.10 0.26 -10.25
C THR A 114 7.66 1.61 -9.70
N MET A 115 8.37 2.66 -10.09
CA MET A 115 8.21 4.01 -9.55
C MET A 115 8.46 5.10 -10.60
N ALA A 116 8.29 4.76 -11.87
CA ALA A 116 8.48 5.69 -12.98
C ALA A 116 7.47 6.83 -12.92
N GLY A 117 7.86 8.04 -13.33
CA GLY A 117 6.96 9.20 -13.30
C GLY A 117 6.65 9.69 -11.88
N ASN A 118 7.62 9.63 -10.98
CA ASN A 118 7.62 10.31 -9.69
C ASN A 118 8.64 11.45 -9.68
N ASN A 119 8.65 12.28 -8.62
CA ASN A 119 9.57 13.40 -8.44
C ASN A 119 10.72 13.05 -7.48
N ILE A 120 11.29 11.85 -7.61
CA ILE A 120 12.27 11.32 -6.64
C ILE A 120 13.62 11.99 -6.89
N TYR A 121 14.05 12.84 -5.96
CA TYR A 121 15.37 13.48 -5.99
C TYR A 121 16.28 12.99 -4.85
N ASN A 122 15.74 12.21 -3.91
CA ASN A 122 16.48 11.61 -2.80
C ASN A 122 16.24 10.09 -2.78
N LEU A 123 17.23 9.35 -3.28
CA LEU A 123 17.33 7.91 -3.09
C LEU A 123 18.05 7.61 -1.77
N PRO A 124 17.78 6.45 -1.13
CA PRO A 124 18.53 6.05 0.05
C PRO A 124 19.99 5.83 -0.33
N VAL A 125 20.91 6.28 0.54
CA VAL A 125 22.36 6.27 0.29
C VAL A 125 22.92 4.84 0.26
N SER A 126 22.18 3.87 0.80
CA SER A 126 22.53 2.45 0.80
C SER A 126 21.28 1.61 1.08
N PHE A 127 21.20 0.43 0.45
CA PHE A 127 20.24 -0.63 0.79
C PHE A 127 20.82 -1.60 1.86
N GLU A 128 22.05 -1.39 2.30
CA GLU A 128 22.79 -2.29 3.21
C GLU A 128 22.66 -1.89 4.69
N SER A 129 22.27 -0.65 5.00
CA SER A 129 22.01 -0.23 6.39
C SER A 129 20.53 -0.36 6.72
N PHE A 130 20.03 -1.59 6.59
CA PHE A 130 18.68 -2.01 6.92
C PHE A 130 18.71 -3.14 7.93
#